data_AF-A0A6V7KLK4-F1
#
_entry.id   AF-A0A6V7KLK4-F1
#
_cell.length_a   1.000
_cell.length_b   1.000
_cell.length_c   1.000
_cell.angle_alpha   90.00
_cell.angle_beta   90.00
_cell.angle_gamma   90.00
#
_symmetry.space_group_name_H-M   'P 1'
#
loop_
_entity.id
_entity.type
_entity.pdbx_description
1 polymer ?
#
loop_
_entity_poly.entity_id
_entity_poly.type
_entity_poly.pdbx_seq_one_letter_code
_entity_poly.pdbx_strand_id
1 'polypeptide(L)' 'ARALSPQNAETDIVRFLVGTQSLKPATNQVHLVELNDETNTLRTHIYHHTVGEIWSLQASSTDPDKFVTCYNTLN' A
#
# COMPACT_ATOMS: atom_id res chain seq x y z
N ALA A 1 4.03 3.58 -13.01
CA ALA A 1 3.14 2.44 -12.72
C ALA A 1 2.66 2.57 -11.27
N ARG A 2 1.99 1.58 -10.67
CA ARG A 2 1.71 1.55 -9.22
C ARG A 2 2.17 0.20 -8.68
N ALA A 3 2.71 0.19 -7.47
CA ALA A 3 2.95 -1.07 -6.74
C ALA A 3 1.65 -1.47 -6.04
N LEU A 4 1.24 -2.73 -6.14
CA LEU A 4 -0.02 -3.21 -5.58
C LEU A 4 0.17 -4.56 -4.89
N SER A 5 -0.42 -4.72 -3.71
CA SER A 5 -0.43 -5.98 -2.97
C SER A 5 -1.81 -6.21 -2.35
N PRO A 6 -2.44 -7.38 -2.54
CA PRO A 6 -3.54 -7.80 -1.67
C PRO A 6 -3.01 -8.03 -0.24
N GLN A 7 -3.89 -7.96 0.76
CA GLN A 7 -3.59 -8.26 2.15
C GLN A 7 -4.17 -9.62 2.54
N ASN A 8 -3.46 -10.70 2.23
CA ASN A 8 -3.97 -12.07 2.39
C ASN A 8 -4.09 -12.56 3.84
N ALA A 9 -3.38 -11.93 4.79
CA ALA A 9 -3.45 -12.28 6.20
C ALA A 9 -4.75 -11.80 6.88
N GLU A 10 -5.47 -10.86 6.26
CA GLU A 10 -6.82 -10.46 6.65
C GLU A 10 -7.83 -11.30 5.88
N THR A 11 -8.62 -12.11 6.57
CA THR A 11 -9.57 -13.05 5.95
C THR A 11 -10.99 -12.52 5.92
N ASP A 12 -11.31 -11.58 6.80
CA ASP A 12 -12.69 -11.14 7.02
C ASP A 12 -13.03 -9.89 6.20
N ILE A 13 -11.99 -9.14 5.78
CA ILE A 13 -12.14 -7.84 5.13
C ILE A 13 -11.29 -7.78 3.86
N VAL A 14 -11.88 -7.38 2.74
CA VAL A 14 -11.15 -7.21 1.48
C VAL A 14 -10.31 -5.93 1.53
N ARG A 15 -8.99 -6.10 1.63
CA ARG A 15 -8.02 -5.00 1.67
C ARG A 15 -6.88 -5.17 0.67
N PHE A 16 -6.41 -4.04 0.17
CA PHE A 16 -5.27 -3.96 -0.74
C PHE A 16 -4.43 -2.72 -0.46
N LEU A 17 -3.11 -2.89 -0.58
CA LEU A 17 -2.12 -1.83 -0.46
C LEU A 17 -1.75 -1.30 -1.85
N VAL A 18 -1.65 0.01 -1.99
CA VAL A 18 -1.27 0.70 -3.23
C VAL A 18 -0.15 1.70 -2.95
N GLY A 19 1.02 1.47 -3.54
CA GLY A 19 2.18 2.35 -3.47
C GLY A 19 2.28 3.30 -4.66
N THR A 20 2.63 4.56 -4.41
CA THR A 20 2.88 5.56 -5.44
C THR A 20 4.34 5.59 -5.91
N GLN A 21 4.55 6.03 -7.16
CA GLN A 21 5.84 6.10 -7.86
C GLN A 21 6.02 7.50 -8.45
N SER A 22 6.04 8.51 -7.58
CA SER A 22 6.31 9.90 -7.96
C SER A 22 7.79 10.20 -7.84
N LEU A 23 8.34 10.82 -8.88
CA LEU A 23 9.68 11.42 -8.87
C LEU A 23 9.78 12.68 -7.99
N LYS A 24 8.65 13.21 -7.49
CA LYS A 24 8.65 14.38 -6.60
C LYS A 24 9.11 13.95 -5.20
N PRO A 25 10.17 14.57 -4.65
CA PRO A 25 10.71 14.21 -3.34
C PRO A 25 9.65 14.23 -2.24
N ALA A 26 9.71 13.24 -1.34
CA ALA A 26 8.86 13.15 -0.15
C ALA A 26 7.33 13.16 -0.41
N THR A 27 6.88 12.85 -1.62
CA THR A 27 5.44 12.79 -1.96
C THR A 27 4.87 11.39 -2.06
N ASN A 28 5.72 10.36 -1.97
CA ASN A 28 5.25 8.98 -2.09
C ASN A 28 4.50 8.53 -0.84
N GLN A 29 3.55 7.63 -1.06
CA GLN A 29 2.55 7.19 -0.10
C GLN A 29 2.20 5.73 -0.36
N VAL A 30 1.81 5.03 0.72
CA VAL A 30 1.13 3.73 0.66
C VAL A 30 -0.30 3.93 1.11
N HIS A 31 -1.25 3.59 0.25
CA HIS A 31 -2.68 3.62 0.54
C HIS A 31 -3.13 2.22 0.91
N LEU A 32 -3.64 2.04 2.13
CA LEU A 32 -4.41 0.86 2.51
C LEU A 32 -5.86 1.14 2.16
N VAL A 33 -6.37 0.41 1.18
CA VAL A 33 -7.74 0.54 0.70
C VAL A 33 -8.52 -0.67 1.18
N GLU A 34 -9.62 -0.40 1.86
CA GLU A 34 -10.59 -1.37 2.36
C GLU A 34 -11.87 -1.23 1.54
N LEU A 35 -12.34 -2.35 0.99
CA LEU A 35 -13.63 -2.44 0.31
C LEU A 35 -14.68 -2.90 1.32
N ASN A 36 -15.76 -2.15 1.43
CA ASN A 36 -16.97 -2.61 2.09
C ASN A 36 -17.85 -3.30 1.04
N ASP A 37 -17.96 -4.62 1.10
CA ASP A 37 -18.70 -5.42 0.11
C ASP A 37 -20.22 -5.18 0.15
N GLU A 38 -20.77 -4.75 1.29
CA GLU A 38 -22.20 -4.48 1.44
C GLU A 38 -22.61 -3.18 0.75
N THR A 39 -21.81 -2.12 0.97
CA THR A 39 -22.11 -0.78 0.47
C THR A 39 -21.38 -0.44 -0.83
N ASN A 40 -20.44 -1.29 -1.27
CA ASN A 40 -19.49 -1.03 -2.35
C ASN A 40 -18.69 0.28 -2.18
N THR A 41 -18.52 0.75 -0.94
CA THR A 41 -17.71 1.95 -0.65
C THR A 41 -16.27 1.60 -0.33
N LEU A 42 -15.35 2.50 -0.67
CA LEU A 42 -13.94 2.37 -0.34
C LEU A 42 -13.57 3.26 0.84
N ARG A 43 -12.90 2.66 1.83
CA ARG A 43 -12.21 3.40 2.90
C ARG A 43 -10.72 3.37 2.62
N THR A 44 -10.04 4.51 2.76
CA THR A 44 -8.60 4.60 2.51
C THR A 44 -7.86 5.15 3.73
N HIS A 45 -6.78 4.49 4.11
CA HIS A 45 -5.79 4.98 5.07
C HIS A 45 -4.46 5.24 4.36
N ILE A 46 -3.74 6.28 4.74
CA ILE A 46 -2.52 6.74 4.04
C ILE A 46 -1.32 6.69 4.98
N TYR A 47 -0.29 5.95 4.57
CA TYR A 47 1.03 5.95 5.18
C TYR A 47 1.99 6.78 4.32
N HIS A 48 2.71 7.72 4.94
CA HIS A 48 3.71 8.51 4.24
C HIS A 48 4.96 7.68 3.96
N HIS A 49 5.46 7.75 2.73
CA HIS A 49 6.69 7.09 2.30
C HIS A 49 7.64 8.16 1.77
N THR A 50 8.34 8.83 2.69
CA THR A 50 9.14 10.03 2.36
C THR A 50 10.49 9.70 1.72
N VAL A 51 10.88 8.42 1.72
CA VAL A 51 12.23 7.99 1.39
C VAL A 51 12.45 7.78 -0.11
N GLY A 52 11.44 7.46 -0.92
CA GLY A 52 11.66 7.23 -2.35
C GLY A 52 10.44 6.72 -3.14
N GLU A 53 10.65 6.38 -4.41
CA GLU A 53 9.61 5.77 -5.27
C GLU A 53 9.40 4.31 -4.92
N ILE A 54 8.14 3.87 -4.79
CA ILE A 54 7.83 2.50 -4.37
C ILE A 54 7.79 1.59 -5.60
N TRP A 55 8.83 0.80 -5.81
CA TRP A 55 8.93 -0.13 -6.94
C TRP A 55 8.19 -1.44 -6.69
N SER A 56 8.23 -1.95 -5.45
CA SER A 56 7.49 -3.13 -5.03
C SER A 56 6.90 -2.95 -3.64
N LEU A 57 5.80 -3.63 -3.38
CA LEU A 57 5.00 -3.58 -2.17
C LEU A 57 4.46 -4.98 -1.91
N GLN A 58 4.63 -5.51 -0.71
CA GLN A 58 4.10 -6.82 -0.32
C GLN A 58 3.56 -6.76 1.11
N ALA A 59 2.30 -7.17 1.27
CA ALA A 59 1.73 -7.47 2.59
C ALA A 59 2.34 -8.78 3.14
N SER A 60 2.43 -8.87 4.46
CA SER A 60 2.75 -10.13 5.13
C SER A 60 1.62 -11.15 4.93
N SER A 61 1.98 -12.41 4.75
CA SER A 61 1.03 -13.51 4.58
C SER A 61 0.49 -14.06 5.91
N THR A 62 1.09 -13.67 7.05
CA THR A 62 0.74 -14.22 8.37
C THR A 62 0.37 -13.15 9.39
N ASP A 63 0.54 -11.87 9.05
CA ASP A 63 0.29 -10.76 9.97
C ASP A 63 -0.30 -9.58 9.17
N PRO A 64 -1.58 -9.24 9.34
CA PRO A 64 -2.21 -8.18 8.55
C PRO A 64 -1.55 -6.83 8.80
N ASP A 65 -0.98 -6.56 9.97
CA ASP A 65 -0.46 -5.23 10.31
C ASP A 65 0.95 -4.97 9.76
N LYS A 66 1.52 -5.92 9.00
CA LYS A 66 2.86 -5.81 8.44
C LYS A 66 2.87 -5.83 6.92
N PHE A 67 3.66 -4.93 6.34
CA PHE A 67 3.99 -4.92 4.92
C PHE A 67 5.42 -4.41 4.73
N VAL A 68 5.98 -4.67 3.56
CA VAL A 68 7.32 -4.21 3.16
C VAL A 68 7.25 -3.46 1.84
N THR A 69 8.15 -2.50 1.67
CA THR A 69 8.34 -1.77 0.41
C THR A 69 9.77 -1.95 -0.08
N CYS A 70 9.94 -2.16 -1.38
CA CYS A 70 11.21 -1.95 -2.06
C CYS A 70 11.12 -0.60 -2.78
N TYR A 71 12.06 0.29 -2.51
CA TYR A 71 12.03 1.65 -3.03
C TYR A 71 13.37 2.06 -3.63
N ASN A 72 13.31 3.07 -4.49
CA ASN A 72 14.49 3.73 -5.04
C ASN A 72 14.53 5.20 -4.65
N THR A 73 15.73 5.71 -4.45
CA THR A 73 16.01 7.10 -4.11
C THR A 73 16.88 7.71 -5.19
N LEU A 74 16.61 8.97 -5.55
CA LEU A 74 17.56 9.75 -6.32
C LEU A 74 18.61 10.27 -5.32
N ASN A 75 19.84 9.75 -5.41
CA ASN A 75 20.99 10.30 -4.69
C ASN A 75 21.42 11.62 -5.30
#